data_AF-A0A7C1KWU9-F1
#
_entry.id   AF-A0A7C1KWU9-F1
#
_cell.length_a   1.000
_cell.length_b   1.000
_cell.length_c   1.000
_cell.angle_alpha   90.00
_cell.angle_beta   90.00
_cell.angle_gamma   90.00
#
_symmetry.space_group_name_H-M   'P 1'
#
loop_
_entity.id
_entity.type
_entity.pdbx_description
1 polymer ?
#
loop_
_entity_poly.entity_id
_entity_poly.type
_entity_poly.pdbx_seq_one_letter_code
_entity_poly.pdbx_strand_id
1 'polypeptide(L)'
;IGLAESGFYDGLTFHRYEPGFVIQGGDPSGDGTGGSDKNIPLEVSPELTHVKGALGMARSQDPNSASSQFYVTLEPSHFLDGSYAVFGKVTDGMNVASSLRAGDRMEKVTIVR
;
A
#
# COMPACT_ATOMS: atom_id res chain seq x y z
N ILE A 1 10.55 4.72 -4.53
CA ILE A 1 10.49 6.18 -4.23
C ILE A 1 10.10 7.05 -5.42
N GLY A 2 10.52 6.74 -6.66
CA GLY A 2 10.27 7.61 -7.82
C GLY A 2 8.82 8.03 -8.09
N LEU A 3 7.82 7.15 -7.84
CA LEU A 3 6.41 7.51 -7.98
C LEU A 3 5.99 8.63 -7.01
N ALA A 4 6.43 8.58 -5.76
CA ALA A 4 6.17 9.65 -4.79
C ALA A 4 6.89 10.94 -5.18
N GLU A 5 8.15 10.85 -5.62
CA GLU A 5 8.93 12.03 -6.04
C GLU A 5 8.35 12.70 -7.29
N SER A 6 7.65 11.97 -8.16
CA SER A 6 6.95 12.52 -9.33
C SER A 6 5.54 13.04 -9.04
N GLY A 7 5.08 12.99 -7.78
CA GLY A 7 3.71 13.37 -7.40
C GLY A 7 2.63 12.40 -7.89
N PHE A 8 2.97 11.16 -8.26
CA PHE A 8 2.02 10.19 -8.81
C PHE A 8 0.84 9.91 -7.87
N TYR A 9 1.11 9.86 -6.57
CA TYR A 9 0.11 9.54 -5.55
C TYR A 9 -0.74 10.75 -5.13
N ASP A 10 -0.36 11.96 -5.52
CA ASP A 10 -1.05 13.18 -5.12
C ASP A 10 -2.46 13.20 -5.73
N GLY A 11 -3.45 13.31 -4.86
CA GLY A 11 -4.85 13.24 -5.23
C GLY A 11 -5.40 11.83 -5.43
N LEU A 12 -4.61 10.76 -5.36
CA LEU A 12 -5.17 9.40 -5.45
C LEU A 12 -5.93 9.04 -4.19
N THR A 13 -6.88 8.10 -4.31
CA THR A 13 -7.72 7.66 -3.21
C THR A 13 -7.24 6.35 -2.59
N PHE A 14 -7.65 6.13 -1.35
CA PHE A 14 -7.76 4.79 -0.79
C PHE A 14 -9.08 4.18 -1.27
N HIS A 15 -9.04 3.33 -2.29
CA HIS A 15 -10.26 2.80 -2.91
C HIS A 15 -10.84 1.60 -2.14
N ARG A 16 -10.04 0.92 -1.31
CA ARG A 16 -10.49 -0.26 -0.56
C ARG A 16 -10.19 -0.13 0.92
N TYR A 17 -11.23 -0.19 1.74
CA TYR A 17 -11.17 -0.28 3.19
C TYR A 17 -11.76 -1.61 3.64
N GLU A 18 -10.96 -2.42 4.35
CA GLU A 18 -11.41 -3.63 5.00
C GLU A 18 -11.21 -3.50 6.52
N PRO A 19 -12.28 -3.32 7.31
CA PRO A 19 -12.20 -3.16 8.75
C PRO A 19 -11.43 -4.33 9.40
N GLY A 20 -10.43 -4.01 10.22
CA GLY A 20 -9.61 -5.02 10.90
C GLY A 20 -8.63 -5.76 9.99
N PHE A 21 -8.41 -5.30 8.75
CA PHE A 21 -7.44 -5.90 7.84
C PHE A 21 -6.51 -4.86 7.22
N VAL A 22 -6.96 -4.13 6.18
CA VAL A 22 -6.12 -3.17 5.46
C VAL A 22 -6.91 -1.97 4.97
N ILE A 23 -6.20 -0.86 4.75
CA ILE A 23 -6.61 0.23 3.87
C ILE A 23 -5.68 0.23 2.65
N GLN A 24 -6.23 0.24 1.44
CA GLN A 24 -5.50 0.09 0.18
C GLN A 24 -5.76 1.28 -0.74
N GLY A 25 -4.70 1.77 -1.36
CA GLY A 25 -4.70 2.92 -2.26
C GLY A 25 -3.59 2.85 -3.30
N GLY A 26 -3.29 3.98 -3.93
CA GLY A 26 -2.24 4.06 -4.97
C GLY A 26 -2.69 3.58 -6.35
N ASP A 27 -4.00 3.52 -6.57
CA ASP A 27 -4.62 3.22 -7.87
C ASP A 27 -5.02 4.53 -8.58
N PRO A 28 -4.47 4.83 -9.77
CA PRO A 28 -4.88 6.00 -10.56
C PRO A 28 -6.33 5.95 -11.07
N SER A 29 -6.91 4.76 -11.24
CA SER A 29 -8.32 4.60 -11.63
C SER A 29 -9.27 4.74 -10.45
N GLY A 30 -8.77 4.48 -9.23
CA GLY A 30 -9.54 4.55 -7.99
C GLY A 30 -10.59 3.45 -7.82
N ASP A 31 -10.54 2.39 -8.62
CA ASP A 31 -11.51 1.28 -8.66
C ASP A 31 -10.89 -0.11 -8.44
N GLY A 32 -9.58 -0.15 -8.16
CA GLY A 32 -8.76 -1.33 -7.96
C GLY A 32 -8.08 -1.85 -9.24
N THR A 33 -8.34 -1.27 -10.42
CA THR A 33 -7.89 -1.83 -11.70
C THR A 33 -6.66 -1.16 -12.31
N GLY A 34 -6.32 0.05 -11.87
CA GLY A 34 -5.19 0.80 -12.41
C GLY A 34 -3.86 0.50 -11.72
N GLY A 35 -2.80 1.09 -12.25
CA GLY A 35 -1.43 0.94 -11.75
C GLY A 35 -0.47 1.89 -12.48
N SER A 36 0.80 1.89 -12.08
CA SER A 36 1.85 2.52 -12.88
C SER A 36 2.21 1.68 -14.10
N ASP A 37 2.90 2.28 -15.07
CA ASP A 37 3.36 1.61 -16.30
C ASP A 37 4.42 0.53 -16.11
N LYS A 38 4.89 0.33 -14.87
CA LYS A 38 5.94 -0.63 -14.54
C LYS A 38 5.46 -1.56 -13.45
N ASN A 39 5.73 -2.85 -13.68
CA ASN A 39 5.61 -3.87 -12.66
C ASN A 39 6.96 -4.14 -12.00
N ILE A 40 6.91 -4.64 -10.76
CA ILE A 40 8.07 -5.07 -9.98
C ILE A 40 7.92 -6.54 -9.57
N PRO A 41 9.04 -7.28 -9.45
CA PRO A 41 9.00 -8.65 -8.99
C PRO A 41 8.57 -8.75 -7.52
N LEU A 42 8.10 -9.93 -7.11
CA LEU A 42 7.85 -10.22 -5.70
C LEU A 42 9.19 -10.32 -4.93
N GLU A 43 9.40 -9.40 -3.99
CA GLU A 43 10.51 -9.42 -3.05
C GLU A 43 10.00 -9.70 -1.64
N VAL A 44 10.42 -10.82 -1.04
CA VAL A 44 9.98 -11.24 0.30
C VAL A 44 11.17 -11.58 1.19
N SER A 45 11.03 -11.27 2.48
CA SER A 45 12.01 -11.58 3.52
C SER A 45 11.29 -12.12 4.75
N PRO A 46 11.82 -13.15 5.44
CA PRO A 46 11.24 -13.63 6.69
C PRO A 46 11.27 -12.59 7.82
N GLU A 47 12.10 -11.54 7.69
CA GLU A 47 12.19 -10.44 8.67
C GLU A 47 11.11 -9.38 8.46
N LEU A 48 10.51 -9.31 7.26
CA LEU A 48 9.52 -8.31 6.90
C LEU A 48 8.13 -8.94 6.89
N THR A 49 7.40 -8.72 7.98
CA THR A 49 6.09 -9.35 8.22
C THR A 49 4.97 -8.31 8.32
N HIS A 50 3.75 -8.76 8.05
CA HIS A 50 2.53 -7.96 8.05
C HIS A 50 2.00 -7.69 9.47
N VAL A 51 2.86 -7.13 10.33
CA VAL A 51 2.45 -6.57 11.62
C VAL A 51 1.58 -5.33 11.40
N LYS A 52 0.78 -4.94 12.39
CA LYS A 52 0.00 -3.69 12.36
C LYS A 52 0.86 -2.49 11.91
N GLY A 53 0.36 -1.76 10.92
CA GLY A 53 1.02 -0.62 10.31
C GLY A 53 2.05 -0.97 9.22
N ALA A 54 2.27 -2.24 8.90
CA ALA A 54 3.11 -2.62 7.76
C ALA A 54 2.53 -2.09 6.43
N LEU A 55 3.41 -1.59 5.57
CA LEU A 55 3.11 -1.22 4.19
C LEU A 55 3.49 -2.38 3.27
N GLY A 56 2.50 -2.91 2.55
CA GLY A 56 2.69 -3.99 1.58
C GLY A 56 2.27 -3.57 0.17
N MET A 57 2.95 -4.12 -0.84
CA MET A 57 2.57 -3.92 -2.24
C MET A 57 1.35 -4.78 -2.60
N ALA A 58 0.34 -4.17 -3.23
CA ALA A 58 -0.75 -4.93 -3.82
C ALA A 58 -0.34 -5.51 -5.17
N ARG A 59 -0.88 -6.68 -5.53
CA ARG A 59 -0.66 -7.34 -6.81
C ARG A 59 -1.89 -8.14 -7.25
N SER A 60 -1.92 -8.48 -8.53
CA SER A 60 -2.85 -9.45 -9.09
C SER A 60 -2.41 -10.89 -8.74
N GLN A 61 -2.96 -11.87 -9.45
CA GLN A 61 -2.58 -13.27 -9.31
C GLN A 61 -1.10 -13.52 -9.66
N ASP A 62 -0.56 -12.79 -10.63
CA ASP A 62 0.87 -12.89 -10.98
C ASP A 62 1.72 -12.27 -9.84
N PRO A 63 2.63 -13.05 -9.21
CA PRO A 63 3.54 -12.55 -8.18
C PRO A 63 4.31 -11.29 -8.59
N ASN A 64 4.64 -11.15 -9.87
CA ASN A 64 5.46 -10.06 -10.39
C ASN A 64 4.62 -8.93 -11.00
N SER A 65 3.37 -8.76 -10.56
CA SER A 65 2.46 -7.74 -11.09
C SER A 65 2.25 -6.53 -10.17
N ALA A 66 2.97 -6.44 -9.06
CA ALA A 66 2.91 -5.26 -8.21
C ALA A 66 3.38 -4.04 -9.00
N SER A 67 2.73 -2.89 -8.83
CA SER A 67 3.07 -1.67 -9.58
C SER A 67 3.05 -0.44 -8.67
N SER A 68 1.93 0.28 -8.60
CA SER A 68 1.76 1.48 -7.77
C SER A 68 0.86 1.27 -6.56
N GLN A 69 -0.04 0.30 -6.60
CA GLN A 69 -0.97 0.07 -5.51
C GLN A 69 -0.26 -0.51 -4.28
N PHE A 70 -0.62 0.00 -3.11
CA PHE A 70 -0.10 -0.47 -1.82
C PHE A 70 -1.22 -0.45 -0.78
N TYR A 71 -0.96 -1.11 0.34
CA TYR A 71 -1.86 -1.10 1.48
C TYR A 71 -1.11 -0.89 2.79
N VAL A 72 -1.83 -0.39 3.78
CA VAL A 72 -1.41 -0.34 5.18
C VAL A 72 -2.25 -1.35 5.96
N THR A 73 -1.59 -2.24 6.69
CA THR A 73 -2.27 -3.18 7.60
C THR A 73 -2.83 -2.45 8.81
N LEU A 74 -4.12 -2.63 9.08
CA LEU A 74 -4.81 -2.05 10.24
C LEU A 74 -4.73 -2.96 11.46
N GLU A 75 -4.56 -4.26 11.24
CA GLU A 75 -4.29 -5.29 12.24
C GLU A 75 -3.25 -6.30 11.70
N PRO A 76 -2.59 -7.09 12.57
CA PRO A 76 -1.63 -8.10 12.13
C PRO A 76 -2.26 -9.09 11.14
N SER A 77 -1.62 -9.26 10.00
CA SER A 77 -2.12 -9.99 8.83
C SER A 77 -1.11 -11.02 8.33
N HIS A 78 -0.58 -11.82 9.25
CA HIS A 78 0.52 -12.78 9.00
C HIS A 78 0.20 -13.83 7.92
N PHE A 79 -1.07 -14.03 7.58
CA PHE A 79 -1.46 -14.89 6.45
C PHE A 79 -0.99 -14.36 5.08
N LEU A 80 -0.52 -13.10 5.00
CA LEU A 80 0.09 -12.52 3.81
C LEU A 80 1.63 -12.69 3.77
N ASP A 81 2.25 -13.10 4.87
CA ASP A 81 3.71 -13.22 4.98
C ASP A 81 4.26 -14.19 3.92
N GLY A 82 5.35 -13.80 3.27
CA GLY A 82 5.96 -14.57 2.16
C GLY A 82 5.16 -14.57 0.84
N SER A 83 3.95 -14.02 0.81
CA SER A 83 3.10 -13.96 -0.41
C SER A 83 2.97 -12.55 -0.99
N TYR A 84 3.25 -11.53 -0.17
CA TYR A 84 3.23 -10.11 -0.55
C TYR A 84 4.47 -9.41 0.01
N ALA A 85 4.99 -8.45 -0.76
CA ALA A 85 6.20 -7.69 -0.40
C ALA A 85 5.86 -6.59 0.60
N VAL A 86 6.36 -6.72 1.84
CA VAL A 86 6.38 -5.62 2.82
C VAL A 86 7.60 -4.76 2.55
N PHE A 87 7.41 -3.45 2.39
CA PHE A 87 8.49 -2.51 2.05
C PHE A 87 8.64 -1.34 3.04
N GLY A 88 7.74 -1.23 4.01
CA GLY A 88 7.78 -0.16 4.99
C GLY A 88 6.84 -0.40 6.16
N LYS A 89 6.82 0.55 7.10
CA LYS A 89 5.93 0.54 8.25
C LYS A 89 5.58 1.96 8.65
N VAL A 90 4.32 2.20 9.01
CA VAL A 90 3.87 3.44 9.64
C VAL A 90 4.59 3.59 10.99
N THR A 91 5.38 4.65 11.13
CA THR A 91 6.10 4.99 12.36
C THR A 91 5.36 6.00 13.23
N ASP A 92 4.54 6.85 12.61
CA ASP A 92 3.67 7.83 13.26
C ASP A 92 2.35 7.98 12.50
N GLY A 93 1.28 8.40 13.18
CA GLY A 93 -0.04 8.58 12.55
C GLY A 93 -0.83 7.29 12.30
N MET A 94 -0.54 6.20 13.02
CA MET A 94 -1.30 4.94 12.87
C MET A 94 -2.78 5.10 13.19
N ASN A 95 -3.14 5.98 14.15
CA ASN A 95 -4.53 6.35 14.43
C ASN A 95 -5.22 6.98 13.22
N VAL A 96 -4.50 7.80 12.44
CA VAL A 96 -5.01 8.39 11.20
C VAL A 96 -5.25 7.28 10.18
N ALA A 97 -4.25 6.40 9.96
CA ALA A 97 -4.39 5.26 9.06
C ALA A 97 -5.59 4.36 9.43
N SER A 98 -5.83 4.11 10.72
CA SER A 98 -7.00 3.36 11.21
C SER A 98 -8.34 4.10 11.06
N SER A 99 -8.33 5.43 10.99
CA SER A 99 -9.53 6.24 10.75
C SER A 99 -9.90 6.36 9.27
N LEU A 100 -8.97 6.07 8.36
CA LEU A 100 -9.22 6.16 6.91
C LEU A 100 -10.37 5.25 6.48
N ARG A 101 -11.08 5.69 5.44
CA ARG A 101 -12.17 4.99 4.78
C ARG A 101 -11.97 4.97 3.27
N ALA A 102 -12.71 4.09 2.61
CA ALA A 102 -12.75 4.07 1.16
C ALA A 102 -13.22 5.43 0.62
N GLY A 103 -12.49 6.00 -0.33
CA GLY A 103 -12.72 7.33 -0.90
C GLY A 103 -11.88 8.44 -0.28
N ASP A 104 -11.24 8.23 0.87
CA ASP A 104 -10.31 9.21 1.43
C ASP A 104 -9.11 9.43 0.50
N ARG A 105 -8.60 10.66 0.47
CA ARG A 105 -7.63 11.11 -0.53
C ARG A 105 -6.25 11.32 0.09
N MET A 106 -5.22 10.87 -0.61
CA MET A 106 -3.84 11.31 -0.36
C MET A 106 -3.68 12.71 -0.94
N GLU A 107 -3.69 13.74 -0.10
CA GLU A 107 -3.49 15.11 -0.58
C GLU A 107 -2.10 15.31 -1.18
N LYS A 108 -1.10 14.75 -0.51
CA LYS A 108 0.30 14.82 -0.93
C LYS A 108 1.11 13.67 -0.37
N VAL A 109 2.00 13.10 -1.17
CA VAL A 109 3.00 12.12 -0.73
C VAL A 109 4.40 12.68 -0.98
N THR A 110 5.21 12.76 0.08
CA THR A 110 6.57 13.32 -0.01
C THR A 110 7.61 12.36 0.56
N ILE A 111 8.83 12.44 0.04
CA ILE A 111 10.00 11.74 0.57
C ILE A 111 10.83 12.75 1.37
N VAL A 112 10.95 12.51 2.68
CA VAL A 112 11.81 13.29 3.58
C VAL A 112 13.12 12.54 3.77
N ARG A 113 14.24 13.25 3.72
CA ARG A 113 15.60 12.71 3.91
C ARG A 113 16.24 13.30 5.15
#